data_AF-A0A8J3KDH7-F1
#
_entry.id   AF-A0A8J3KDH7-F1
#
_cell.length_a   1.000
_cell.length_b   1.000
_cell.length_c   1.000
_cell.angle_alpha   90.00
_cell.angle_beta   90.00
_cell.angle_gamma   90.00
#
_symmetry.space_group_name_H-M   'P 1'
#
loop_
_entity.id
_entity.type
_entity.pdbx_description
1 polymer ?
#
loop_
_entity_poly.entity_id
_entity_poly.type
_entity_poly.pdbx_seq_one_letter_code
_entity_poly.pdbx_strand_id
1 'polypeptide(L)'
;MLLAGVLLAGGCTAAFNADAKAASRTVMPAELTTVVAGATGAELAVQASRSLFSHAPAVILVGEQDAPSMARADSAAVELGVPVLLTAAADGTAAAVREELGRLAPKTLIPIGDAATGWAKDHATEGQAVKPFQGSGLPRLGSVAPLDQLVVLTLDRADAAAATATAKASRAQVLVLKDPDPRADDEVIKALTGRPAAHVMALGSAFGPAERLRNRIATAATGTLLPGGRQVVYPNRRLIALYGHPGDSGLGSLGEQGVEAAVKRARKVAGQYAEIDKGLVVPAFEIITTVASSDPGPDGDFSNESTVDHLRPWVDAAGAAGIYVLLDLQPGRTDFLTQAKRYEELLVQPHVGLALDPEWRLSPGQRHMVQIGSVGSSEINKTAAWLAELTRSRHLPQKILMLHQFRTDMITSRQSIDTNFDELAVVIHADGFGSASEKMATWDNVRAEAPNQVWWGWKNFYDEDKPTFSPKQTIAIEPSPVFVSYQ
;
A
#
# COMPACT_ATOMS: atom_id res chain seq x y z
N MET A 1 -64.07 -3.29 47.04
CA MET A 1 -62.92 -4.12 46.59
C MET A 1 -61.67 -3.29 46.73
N LEU A 2 -60.78 -3.69 47.65
CA LEU A 2 -59.45 -3.11 47.85
C LEU A 2 -58.60 -3.32 46.60
N LEU A 3 -57.80 -2.33 46.22
CA LEU A 3 -56.53 -2.61 45.55
C LEU A 3 -55.44 -1.69 46.13
N ALA A 4 -54.43 -2.35 46.68
CA ALA A 4 -53.36 -1.80 47.47
C ALA A 4 -52.31 -1.10 46.60
N GLY A 5 -51.88 0.10 47.02
CA GLY A 5 -50.66 0.73 46.53
C GLY A 5 -49.45 0.12 47.22
N VAL A 6 -48.59 -0.54 46.45
CA VAL A 6 -47.27 -1.00 46.89
C VAL A 6 -46.25 0.07 46.49
N LEU A 7 -45.80 0.87 47.46
CA LEU A 7 -44.54 1.60 47.36
C LEU A 7 -43.41 0.60 47.65
N LEU A 8 -42.67 0.20 46.62
CA LEU A 8 -41.38 -0.48 46.77
C LEU A 8 -40.27 0.57 46.72
N ALA A 9 -39.84 1.01 47.90
CA ALA A 9 -38.57 1.71 48.08
C ALA A 9 -37.43 0.68 47.95
N GLY A 10 -36.94 0.48 46.74
CA GLY A 10 -35.72 -0.28 46.46
C GLY A 10 -34.50 0.61 46.71
N GLY A 11 -33.98 0.58 47.94
CA GLY A 11 -32.67 1.15 48.25
C GLY A 11 -31.59 0.36 47.53
N CYS A 12 -30.99 0.93 46.48
CA CYS A 12 -29.69 0.48 45.99
C CYS A 12 -28.63 0.96 46.97
N THR A 13 -28.30 0.13 47.95
CA THR A 13 -27.01 0.22 48.65
C THR A 13 -25.91 0.00 47.63
N ALA A 14 -25.32 1.09 47.14
CA ALA A 14 -24.04 1.03 46.48
C ALA A 14 -23.01 0.53 47.51
N ALA A 15 -22.71 -0.77 47.46
CA ALA A 15 -21.52 -1.31 48.09
C ALA A 15 -20.32 -0.63 47.40
N PHE A 16 -19.81 0.44 48.01
CA PHE A 16 -18.55 1.05 47.64
C PHE A 16 -17.48 -0.01 47.82
N ASN A 17 -17.07 -0.60 46.70
CA ASN A 17 -15.99 -1.56 46.65
C ASN A 17 -14.68 -0.78 46.89
N ALA A 18 -14.26 -0.71 48.16
CA ALA A 18 -13.09 0.06 48.61
C ALA A 18 -11.73 -0.49 48.12
N ASP A 19 -11.74 -1.60 47.37
CA ASP A 19 -10.55 -2.28 46.84
C ASP A 19 -10.28 -2.05 45.34
N ALA A 20 -11.04 -1.16 44.68
CA ALA A 20 -10.76 -0.81 43.29
C ALA A 20 -9.48 0.04 43.19
N LYS A 21 -8.33 -0.62 42.99
CA LYS A 21 -7.06 0.05 42.66
C LYS A 21 -7.28 1.02 41.50
N ALA A 22 -6.69 2.22 41.59
CA ALA A 22 -6.77 3.20 40.52
C ALA A 22 -6.24 2.62 39.20
N ALA A 23 -7.01 2.77 38.12
CA ALA A 23 -6.69 2.25 36.79
C ALA A 23 -6.79 3.36 35.75
N SER A 24 -6.00 3.23 34.68
CA SER A 24 -6.14 4.11 33.51
C SER A 24 -7.49 3.92 32.83
N ARG A 25 -8.00 4.98 32.21
CA ARG A 25 -9.19 4.93 31.35
C ARG A 25 -8.79 5.15 29.90
N THR A 26 -8.94 4.12 29.10
CA THR A 26 -8.68 4.16 27.67
C THR A 26 -9.87 4.72 26.90
N VAL A 27 -9.61 5.20 25.68
CA VAL A 27 -10.62 5.75 24.76
C VAL A 27 -10.39 5.14 23.38
N MET A 28 -11.47 4.69 22.74
CA MET A 28 -11.43 4.28 21.33
C MET A 28 -11.40 5.54 20.45
N PRO A 29 -10.52 5.64 19.44
CA PRO A 29 -10.60 6.73 18.47
C PRO A 29 -11.99 6.83 17.84
N ALA A 30 -12.50 8.05 17.70
CA ALA A 30 -13.86 8.29 17.18
C ALA A 30 -14.00 7.88 15.71
N GLU A 31 -12.96 8.13 14.91
CA GLU A 31 -12.91 7.73 13.51
C GLU A 31 -12.42 6.28 13.38
N LEU A 32 -12.96 5.57 12.39
CA LEU A 32 -12.49 4.22 12.03
C LEU A 32 -11.03 4.19 11.59
N THR A 33 -10.55 5.28 10.98
CA THR A 33 -9.16 5.39 10.55
C THR A 33 -8.60 6.71 11.03
N THR A 34 -7.55 6.64 11.85
CA THR A 34 -6.88 7.82 12.42
C THR A 34 -5.39 7.76 12.10
N VAL A 35 -4.81 8.87 11.65
CA VAL A 35 -3.35 9.02 11.54
C VAL A 35 -2.90 10.02 12.59
N VAL A 36 -2.11 9.54 13.55
CA VAL A 36 -1.53 10.37 14.60
C VAL A 36 -0.25 11.00 14.07
N ALA A 37 -0.30 12.30 13.80
CA ALA A 37 0.85 13.05 13.32
C ALA A 37 1.65 13.67 14.48
N GLY A 38 2.97 13.75 14.31
CA GLY A 38 3.90 14.48 15.17
C GLY A 38 5.20 14.72 14.42
N ALA A 39 5.77 15.91 14.54
CA ALA A 39 7.05 16.26 13.90
C ALA A 39 8.25 15.70 14.69
N THR A 40 8.05 15.43 15.98
CA THR A 40 9.04 14.85 16.89
C THR A 40 8.47 13.63 17.60
N GLY A 41 9.34 12.80 18.20
CA GLY A 41 8.90 11.65 18.98
C GLY A 41 8.09 12.05 20.21
N ALA A 42 8.42 13.19 20.82
CA ALA A 42 7.69 13.71 21.97
C ALA A 42 6.29 14.22 21.61
N GLU A 43 6.14 14.91 20.48
CA GLU A 43 4.82 15.26 19.95
C GLU A 43 4.00 14.02 19.63
N LEU A 44 4.59 13.04 18.95
CA LEU A 44 3.90 11.80 18.60
C LEU A 44 3.45 11.02 19.84
N ALA A 45 4.26 11.00 20.90
CA ALA A 45 3.91 10.38 22.19
C ALA A 45 2.71 11.08 22.86
N VAL A 46 2.71 12.42 22.89
CA VAL A 46 1.58 13.21 23.42
C VAL A 46 0.31 12.94 22.64
N GLN A 47 0.36 12.95 21.30
CA GLN A 47 -0.82 12.73 20.48
C GLN A 47 -1.34 11.28 20.57
N ALA A 48 -0.46 10.29 20.70
CA ALA A 48 -0.87 8.91 20.97
C ALA A 48 -1.57 8.79 22.33
N SER A 49 -1.04 9.46 23.37
CA SER A 49 -1.68 9.50 24.69
C SER A 49 -3.07 10.16 24.64
N ARG A 50 -3.20 11.29 23.94
CA ARG A 50 -4.49 11.97 23.71
C ARG A 50 -5.51 11.10 23.00
N SER A 51 -5.06 10.29 22.06
CA SER A 51 -5.91 9.42 21.26
C SER A 51 -6.40 8.19 22.03
N LEU A 52 -5.59 7.70 22.99
CA LEU A 52 -5.81 6.39 23.63
C LEU A 52 -6.21 6.45 25.10
N PHE A 53 -5.93 7.53 25.82
CA PHE A 53 -6.18 7.65 27.26
C PHE A 53 -6.96 8.92 27.58
N SER A 54 -8.03 8.81 28.37
CA SER A 54 -8.73 9.96 28.96
C SER A 54 -8.23 10.30 30.37
N HIS A 55 -7.63 9.32 31.05
CA HIS A 55 -7.08 9.46 32.39
C HIS A 55 -6.03 8.39 32.65
N ALA A 56 -4.97 8.72 33.39
CA ALA A 56 -3.99 7.74 33.85
C ALA A 56 -3.54 8.07 35.28
N PRO A 57 -3.65 7.15 36.26
CA PRO A 57 -3.24 7.41 37.64
C PRO A 57 -1.71 7.52 37.80
N ALA A 58 -0.95 7.00 36.85
CA ALA A 58 0.48 7.24 36.71
C ALA A 58 0.85 7.49 35.24
N VAL A 59 1.98 8.14 35.01
CA VAL A 59 2.57 8.36 33.67
C VAL A 59 4.05 8.06 33.73
N ILE A 60 4.56 7.33 32.73
CA ILE A 60 5.99 7.08 32.59
C ILE A 60 6.62 8.21 31.76
N LEU A 61 7.76 8.71 32.25
CA LEU A 61 8.52 9.78 31.60
C LEU A 61 9.90 9.27 31.21
N VAL A 62 10.34 9.56 30.00
CA VAL A 62 11.69 9.22 29.50
C VAL A 62 12.29 10.43 28.80
N GLY A 63 13.60 10.63 28.93
CA GLY A 63 14.29 11.66 28.15
C GLY A 63 14.18 11.37 26.66
N GLU A 64 13.89 12.38 25.83
CA GLU A 64 13.72 12.20 24.38
C GLU A 64 14.94 11.54 23.70
N GLN A 65 16.14 11.74 24.26
CA GLN A 65 17.40 11.18 23.76
C GLN A 65 17.89 9.95 24.55
N ASP A 66 17.11 9.43 25.49
CA ASP A 66 17.50 8.31 26.37
C ASP A 66 16.95 6.96 25.86
N ALA A 67 17.47 6.52 24.72
CA ALA A 67 17.11 5.24 24.11
C ALA A 67 17.29 4.02 25.06
N PRO A 68 18.36 3.92 25.89
CA PRO A 68 18.49 2.83 26.87
C PRO A 68 17.36 2.78 27.91
N SER A 69 16.77 3.91 28.27
CA SER A 69 15.63 3.95 29.19
C SER A 69 14.30 3.59 28.51
N MET A 70 14.18 3.74 27.18
CA MET A 70 12.95 3.43 26.44
C MET A 70 12.53 1.97 26.51
N ALA A 71 13.45 1.00 26.46
CA ALA A 71 13.11 -0.42 26.55
C ALA A 71 12.50 -0.79 27.92
N ARG A 72 12.99 -0.14 28.98
CA ARG A 72 12.46 -0.29 30.35
C ARG A 72 11.08 0.38 30.46
N ALA A 73 10.91 1.53 29.82
CA ALA A 73 9.63 2.22 29.76
C ALA A 73 8.55 1.42 29.03
N ASP A 74 8.88 0.77 27.90
CA ASP A 74 7.94 -0.09 27.15
C ASP A 74 7.38 -1.20 28.05
N SER A 75 8.28 -1.95 28.71
CA SER A 75 7.89 -3.03 29.64
C SER A 75 7.03 -2.52 30.80
N ALA A 76 7.48 -1.46 31.47
CA ALA A 76 6.77 -0.91 32.63
C ALA A 76 5.41 -0.31 32.25
N ALA A 77 5.29 0.31 31.08
CA ALA A 77 4.04 0.88 30.57
C ALA A 77 2.99 -0.20 30.32
N VAL A 78 3.39 -1.31 29.71
CA VAL A 78 2.50 -2.44 29.44
C VAL A 78 2.05 -3.14 30.73
N GLU A 79 2.95 -3.30 31.69
CA GLU A 79 2.65 -3.87 33.00
C GLU A 79 1.62 -3.02 33.75
N LEU A 80 1.82 -1.70 33.77
CA LEU A 80 0.98 -0.75 34.49
C LEU A 80 -0.29 -0.32 33.75
N GLY A 81 -0.33 -0.47 32.42
CA GLY A 81 -1.38 0.06 31.57
C GLY A 81 -1.43 1.58 31.57
N VAL A 82 -0.28 2.26 31.46
CA VAL A 82 -0.15 3.73 31.53
C VAL A 82 0.60 4.29 30.31
N PRO A 83 0.34 5.55 29.90
CA PRO A 83 1.03 6.15 28.77
C PRO A 83 2.50 6.48 29.09
N VAL A 84 3.30 6.53 28.03
CA VAL A 84 4.71 6.97 28.05
C VAL A 84 4.81 8.30 27.33
N LEU A 85 5.36 9.32 27.99
CA LEU A 85 5.67 10.61 27.39
C LEU A 85 7.18 10.85 27.38
N LEU A 86 7.65 11.55 26.36
CA LEU A 86 9.05 11.96 26.27
C LEU A 86 9.22 13.36 26.83
N THR A 87 10.13 13.54 27.78
CA THR A 87 10.52 14.86 28.28
C THR A 87 11.47 15.47 27.25
N ALA A 88 10.93 16.40 26.45
CA ALA A 88 11.66 17.07 25.39
C ALA A 88 12.67 18.09 25.93
N ALA A 89 13.73 18.33 25.16
CA ALA A 89 14.73 19.36 25.47
C ALA A 89 14.31 20.79 25.03
N ALA A 90 13.34 20.90 24.12
CA ALA A 90 12.86 22.17 23.58
C ALA A 90 11.58 22.68 24.28
N ASP A 91 11.49 24.00 24.49
CA ASP A 91 10.44 24.63 25.31
C ASP A 91 9.01 24.39 24.82
N GLY A 92 8.77 24.41 23.50
CA GLY A 92 7.44 24.21 22.92
C GLY A 92 6.87 22.82 23.19
N THR A 93 7.69 21.78 23.01
CA THR A 93 7.28 20.40 23.25
C THR A 93 7.17 20.09 24.74
N ALA A 94 8.02 20.70 25.57
CA ALA A 94 7.91 20.62 27.03
C ALA A 94 6.57 21.18 27.54
N ALA A 95 6.02 22.21 26.89
CA ALA A 95 4.67 22.70 27.21
C ALA A 95 3.57 21.67 26.87
N ALA A 96 3.64 21.05 25.70
CA ALA A 96 2.68 20.02 25.29
C ALA A 96 2.65 18.82 26.24
N VAL A 97 3.82 18.39 26.74
CA VAL A 97 3.91 17.31 27.75
C VAL A 97 3.24 17.74 29.06
N ARG A 98 3.46 18.97 29.53
CA ARG A 98 2.82 19.47 30.75
C ARG A 98 1.30 19.57 30.63
N GLU A 99 0.81 20.09 29.51
CA GLU A 99 -0.63 20.13 29.22
C GLU A 99 -1.23 18.72 29.24
N GLU A 100 -0.53 17.77 28.65
CA GLU A 100 -0.96 16.38 28.61
C GLU A 100 -0.97 15.72 30.00
N LEU A 101 0.03 15.99 30.84
CA LEU A 101 0.01 15.59 32.25
C LEU A 101 -1.17 16.20 33.00
N GLY A 102 -1.50 17.48 32.74
CA GLY A 102 -2.68 18.13 33.31
C GLY A 102 -3.98 17.44 32.90
N ARG A 103 -4.12 17.07 31.63
CA ARG A 103 -5.29 16.36 31.09
C ARG A 103 -5.43 14.94 31.67
N LEU A 104 -4.33 14.19 31.73
CA LEU A 104 -4.32 12.83 32.28
C LEU A 104 -4.55 12.81 33.80
N ALA A 105 -4.15 13.89 34.49
CA ALA A 105 -4.21 14.07 35.93
C ALA A 105 -3.60 12.91 36.75
N PRO A 106 -2.32 12.54 36.51
CA PRO A 106 -1.68 11.46 37.24
C PRO A 106 -1.37 11.85 38.69
N LYS A 107 -1.48 10.89 39.60
CA LYS A 107 -1.00 11.01 40.98
C LYS A 107 0.48 10.67 41.11
N THR A 108 1.02 9.88 40.18
CA THR A 108 2.42 9.42 40.20
C THR A 108 3.09 9.67 38.84
N LEU A 109 4.22 10.36 38.84
CA LEU A 109 5.13 10.42 37.70
C LEU A 109 6.24 9.40 37.91
N ILE A 110 6.49 8.56 36.91
CA ILE A 110 7.51 7.50 36.96
C ILE A 110 8.60 7.84 35.93
N PRO A 111 9.57 8.69 36.27
CA PRO A 111 10.67 8.96 35.38
C PRO A 111 11.64 7.78 35.31
N ILE A 112 12.16 7.52 34.12
CA ILE A 112 13.21 6.53 33.86
C ILE A 112 14.40 7.27 33.25
N GLY A 113 15.54 7.21 33.95
CA GLY A 113 16.74 7.98 33.61
C GLY A 113 16.84 9.31 34.34
N ASP A 114 18.06 9.86 34.42
CA ASP A 114 18.36 11.05 35.22
C ASP A 114 17.72 12.32 34.63
N ALA A 115 17.76 12.46 33.30
CA ALA A 115 17.16 13.61 32.61
C ALA A 115 15.64 13.70 32.86
N ALA A 116 14.92 12.59 32.70
CA ALA A 116 13.50 12.52 32.99
C ALA A 116 13.22 12.76 34.49
N THR A 117 14.11 12.30 35.38
CA THR A 117 13.96 12.48 36.83
C THR A 117 14.12 13.93 37.24
N GLY A 118 15.12 14.64 36.69
CA GLY A 118 15.27 16.09 36.87
C GLY A 118 14.05 16.83 36.37
N TRP A 119 13.66 16.58 35.11
CA TRP A 119 12.50 17.22 34.50
C TRP A 119 11.21 17.01 35.31
N ALA A 120 10.96 15.77 35.79
CA ALA A 120 9.77 15.47 36.57
C ALA A 120 9.75 16.20 37.93
N LYS A 121 10.90 16.37 38.59
CA LYS A 121 10.99 17.13 39.84
C LYS A 121 10.70 18.61 39.65
N ASP A 122 11.17 19.18 38.54
CA ASP A 122 11.01 20.61 38.23
C ASP A 122 9.57 20.96 37.81
N HIS A 123 8.83 19.99 37.27
CA HIS A 123 7.51 20.22 36.67
C HIS A 123 6.33 19.50 37.37
N ALA A 124 6.59 18.69 38.40
CA ALA A 124 5.52 18.06 39.17
C ALA A 124 4.67 19.11 39.89
N THR A 125 3.34 18.98 39.81
CA THR A 125 2.41 19.85 40.53
C THR A 125 2.14 19.33 41.94
N GLU A 126 1.57 20.18 42.80
CA GLU A 126 1.16 19.78 44.15
C GLU A 126 0.25 18.54 44.11
N GLY A 127 0.56 17.54 44.95
CA GLY A 127 -0.14 16.26 45.00
C GLY A 127 0.38 15.18 44.03
N GLN A 128 1.31 15.49 43.13
CA GLN A 128 1.98 14.48 42.29
C GLN A 128 3.23 13.93 42.97
N ALA A 129 3.32 12.61 43.08
CA ALA A 129 4.51 11.93 43.56
C ALA A 129 5.46 11.59 42.40
N VAL A 130 6.71 12.04 42.45
CA VAL A 130 7.76 11.61 41.53
C VAL A 130 8.43 10.37 42.09
N LYS A 131 8.31 9.22 41.41
CA LYS A 131 8.87 7.92 41.81
C LYS A 131 9.78 7.35 40.71
N PRO A 132 11.08 7.66 40.73
CA PRO A 132 12.02 7.16 39.73
C PRO A 132 12.03 5.64 39.66
N PHE A 133 12.08 5.09 38.44
CA PHE A 133 12.08 3.65 38.22
C PHE A 133 13.42 3.01 38.60
N GLN A 134 13.38 2.07 39.55
CA GLN A 134 14.56 1.34 40.04
C GLN A 134 14.62 -0.12 39.57
N GLY A 135 13.89 -0.48 38.51
CA GLY A 135 13.83 -1.86 37.99
C GLY A 135 12.84 -2.79 38.70
N SER A 136 12.29 -2.38 39.85
CA SER A 136 11.23 -3.09 40.58
C SER A 136 10.41 -2.10 41.42
N GLY A 137 9.33 -2.57 42.06
CA GLY A 137 8.54 -1.73 42.98
C GLY A 137 7.58 -0.76 42.28
N LEU A 138 7.09 -1.12 41.09
CA LEU A 138 6.07 -0.37 40.38
C LEU A 138 4.78 -0.23 41.22
N PRO A 139 4.04 0.88 41.09
CA PRO A 139 2.79 1.07 41.82
C PRO A 139 1.79 -0.02 41.44
N ARG A 140 1.02 -0.50 42.42
CA ARG A 140 -0.06 -1.46 42.17
C ARG A 140 -1.27 -0.71 41.61
N LEU A 141 -1.43 -0.72 40.30
CA LEU A 141 -2.59 -0.18 39.61
C LEU A 141 -3.64 -1.26 39.34
N GLY A 142 -4.87 -0.84 39.02
CA GLY A 142 -5.92 -1.72 38.50
C GLY A 142 -5.68 -2.04 37.01
N SER A 143 -6.36 -3.07 36.50
CA SER A 143 -6.26 -3.43 35.09
C SER A 143 -6.89 -2.37 34.20
N VAL A 144 -6.24 -2.06 33.07
CA VAL A 144 -6.85 -1.25 32.01
C VAL A 144 -7.85 -2.10 31.23
N ALA A 145 -8.97 -1.49 30.81
CA ALA A 145 -9.90 -2.12 29.89
C ALA A 145 -9.25 -2.21 28.49
N PRO A 146 -9.24 -3.38 27.84
CA PRO A 146 -8.52 -3.55 26.59
C PRO A 146 -9.22 -2.87 25.42
N LEU A 147 -8.44 -2.26 24.52
CA LEU A 147 -8.90 -1.80 23.21
C LEU A 147 -8.73 -2.92 22.16
N ASP A 148 -9.40 -4.05 22.39
CA ASP A 148 -9.30 -5.28 21.58
C ASP A 148 -9.79 -5.12 20.13
N GLN A 149 -10.63 -4.12 19.86
CA GLN A 149 -11.11 -3.78 18.52
C GLN A 149 -10.19 -2.82 17.75
N LEU A 150 -9.16 -2.26 18.40
CA LEU A 150 -8.22 -1.32 17.80
C LEU A 150 -6.96 -2.02 17.29
N VAL A 151 -6.66 -1.84 16.02
CA VAL A 151 -5.35 -2.16 15.43
C VAL A 151 -4.52 -0.88 15.35
N VAL A 152 -3.32 -0.91 15.90
CA VAL A 152 -2.37 0.21 15.82
C VAL A 152 -1.23 -0.17 14.87
N LEU A 153 -1.06 0.60 13.81
CA LEU A 153 0.06 0.47 12.86
C LEU A 153 1.18 1.43 13.26
N THR A 154 2.42 0.95 13.28
CA THR A 154 3.59 1.79 13.52
C THR A 154 4.76 1.32 12.66
N LEU A 155 5.71 2.20 12.39
CA LEU A 155 6.99 1.82 11.78
C LEU A 155 8.02 1.50 12.86
N ASP A 156 8.99 0.64 12.52
CA ASP A 156 10.16 0.39 13.37
C ASP A 156 11.11 1.60 13.34
N ARG A 157 10.77 2.64 14.11
CA ARG A 157 11.55 3.87 14.23
C ARG A 157 11.68 4.31 15.68
N ALA A 158 12.86 4.85 16.02
CA ALA A 158 13.15 5.32 17.37
C ALA A 158 12.19 6.43 17.85
N ASP A 159 11.79 7.34 16.95
CA ASP A 159 10.88 8.43 17.27
C ASP A 159 9.43 7.97 17.50
N ALA A 160 9.04 6.78 17.04
CA ALA A 160 7.75 6.17 17.31
C ALA A 160 7.72 5.33 18.61
N ALA A 161 8.86 5.12 19.28
CA ALA A 161 8.98 4.16 20.38
C ALA A 161 8.05 4.47 21.57
N ALA A 162 7.97 5.72 22.02
CA ALA A 162 7.13 6.10 23.15
C ALA A 162 5.63 6.04 22.82
N ALA A 163 5.25 6.44 21.61
CA ALA A 163 3.88 6.29 21.12
C ALA A 163 3.49 4.81 20.97
N THR A 164 4.40 3.97 20.50
CA THR A 164 4.24 2.51 20.39
C THR A 164 4.05 1.88 21.77
N ALA A 165 4.87 2.25 22.76
CA ALA A 165 4.73 1.78 24.14
C ALA A 165 3.38 2.20 24.73
N THR A 166 2.94 3.43 24.49
CA THR A 166 1.62 3.94 24.88
C THR A 166 0.48 3.13 24.24
N ALA A 167 0.60 2.80 22.95
CA ALA A 167 -0.36 1.95 22.26
C ALA A 167 -0.45 0.54 22.86
N LYS A 168 0.68 -0.12 23.11
CA LYS A 168 0.70 -1.43 23.79
C LYS A 168 0.12 -1.35 25.20
N ALA A 169 0.40 -0.28 25.94
CA ALA A 169 -0.13 -0.07 27.29
C ALA A 169 -1.66 0.09 27.32
N SER A 170 -2.27 0.58 26.22
CA SER A 170 -3.73 0.59 26.05
C SER A 170 -4.34 -0.78 25.75
N ARG A 171 -3.50 -1.82 25.60
CA ARG A 171 -3.86 -3.20 25.21
C ARG A 171 -4.50 -3.30 23.83
N ALA A 172 -4.23 -2.34 22.94
CA ALA A 172 -4.54 -2.45 21.52
C ALA A 172 -3.62 -3.47 20.82
N GLN A 173 -4.05 -4.03 19.69
CA GLN A 173 -3.19 -4.87 18.85
C GLN A 173 -2.21 -3.98 18.08
N VAL A 174 -0.93 -4.03 18.42
CA VAL A 174 0.10 -3.23 17.73
C VAL A 174 0.81 -4.06 16.68
N LEU A 175 0.81 -3.59 15.43
CA LEU A 175 1.54 -4.17 14.31
C LEU A 175 2.66 -3.21 13.89
N VAL A 176 3.89 -3.72 13.86
CA VAL A 176 5.09 -2.95 13.48
C VAL A 176 5.45 -3.31 12.05
N LEU A 177 5.36 -2.33 11.14
CA LEU A 177 5.56 -2.50 9.71
C LEU A 177 6.96 -2.00 9.30
N LYS A 178 7.45 -2.55 8.19
CA LYS A 178 8.68 -2.06 7.52
C LYS A 178 8.41 -0.90 6.56
N ASP A 179 7.21 -0.88 5.98
CA ASP A 179 6.74 0.12 5.03
C ASP A 179 5.38 0.67 5.49
N PRO A 180 5.08 1.97 5.30
CA PRO A 180 3.81 2.56 5.74
C PRO A 180 2.58 2.12 4.93
N ASP A 181 2.71 1.30 3.88
CA ASP A 181 1.57 0.73 3.16
C ASP A 181 1.11 -0.61 3.77
N PRO A 182 -0.07 -0.66 4.45
CA PRO A 182 -0.59 -1.89 5.03
C PRO A 182 -0.92 -2.98 3.99
N ARG A 183 -1.07 -2.62 2.71
CA ARG A 183 -1.28 -3.59 1.61
C ARG A 183 -0.01 -4.38 1.25
N ALA A 184 1.15 -3.96 1.78
CA ALA A 184 2.43 -4.62 1.55
C ALA A 184 2.83 -5.59 2.67
N ASP A 185 2.06 -5.67 3.76
CA ASP A 185 2.37 -6.43 4.96
C ASP A 185 1.35 -7.55 5.23
N ASP A 186 1.83 -8.79 5.23
CA ASP A 186 0.98 -9.99 5.32
C ASP A 186 0.27 -10.11 6.69
N GLU A 187 0.92 -9.68 7.78
CA GLU A 187 0.32 -9.73 9.12
C GLU A 187 -0.78 -8.68 9.26
N VAL A 188 -0.61 -7.51 8.64
CA VAL A 188 -1.66 -6.49 8.59
C VAL A 188 -2.85 -6.95 7.76
N ILE A 189 -2.62 -7.49 6.55
CA ILE A 189 -3.70 -8.05 5.73
C ILE A 189 -4.46 -9.13 6.50
N LYS A 190 -3.74 -10.07 7.14
CA LYS A 190 -4.34 -11.13 7.96
C LYS A 190 -5.14 -10.59 9.14
N ALA A 191 -4.65 -9.55 9.82
CA ALA A 191 -5.35 -8.95 10.95
C ALA A 191 -6.65 -8.21 10.55
N LEU A 192 -6.71 -7.69 9.32
CA LEU A 192 -7.82 -6.89 8.79
C LEU A 192 -8.79 -7.68 7.91
N THR A 193 -8.40 -8.82 7.36
CA THR A 193 -9.22 -9.62 6.44
C THR A 193 -10.60 -9.93 7.05
N GLY A 194 -11.66 -9.58 6.33
CA GLY A 194 -13.04 -9.74 6.78
C GLY A 194 -13.51 -8.70 7.81
N ARG A 195 -12.71 -7.65 8.08
CA ARG A 195 -13.00 -6.59 9.06
C ARG A 195 -12.95 -5.19 8.40
N PRO A 196 -13.84 -4.87 7.44
CA PRO A 196 -13.81 -3.59 6.73
C PRO A 196 -14.13 -2.36 7.60
N ALA A 197 -14.72 -2.56 8.78
CA ALA A 197 -14.99 -1.52 9.77
C ALA A 197 -14.08 -1.64 11.02
N ALA A 198 -12.88 -2.21 10.87
CA ALA A 198 -11.90 -2.21 11.95
C ALA A 198 -11.49 -0.78 12.31
N HIS A 199 -11.39 -0.48 13.61
CA HIS A 199 -10.72 0.73 14.06
C HIS A 199 -9.21 0.55 13.86
N VAL A 200 -8.61 1.43 13.07
CA VAL A 200 -7.18 1.44 12.79
C VAL A 200 -6.60 2.81 13.11
N MET A 201 -5.55 2.82 13.91
CA MET A 201 -4.78 4.01 14.21
C MET A 201 -3.34 3.84 13.71
N ALA A 202 -2.82 4.76 12.91
CA ALA A 202 -1.45 4.75 12.48
C ALA A 202 -0.62 5.80 13.23
N LEU A 203 0.56 5.41 13.73
CA LEU A 203 1.48 6.28 14.44
C LEU A 203 2.53 6.85 13.47
N GLY A 204 2.45 8.16 13.22
CA GLY A 204 3.40 8.91 12.41
C GLY A 204 2.86 9.33 11.05
N SER A 205 3.40 10.44 10.54
CA SER A 205 2.97 11.05 9.26
C SER A 205 3.37 10.25 8.02
N ALA A 206 4.26 9.26 8.15
CA ALA A 206 4.69 8.39 7.03
C ALA A 206 3.52 7.60 6.40
N PHE A 207 2.47 7.30 7.17
CA PHE A 207 1.25 6.66 6.66
C PHE A 207 0.41 7.57 5.75
N GLY A 208 0.69 8.87 5.74
CA GLY A 208 0.00 9.86 4.92
C GLY A 208 -1.33 10.33 5.48
N PRO A 209 -2.16 11.01 4.66
CA PRO A 209 -3.48 11.46 5.07
C PRO A 209 -4.39 10.29 5.44
N ALA A 210 -5.29 10.50 6.42
CA ALA A 210 -6.21 9.47 6.90
C ALA A 210 -7.09 8.86 5.79
N GLU A 211 -7.52 9.66 4.81
CA GLU A 211 -8.28 9.20 3.65
C GLU A 211 -7.50 8.16 2.82
N ARG A 212 -6.22 8.42 2.54
CA ARG A 212 -5.37 7.47 1.80
C ARG A 212 -5.21 6.17 2.58
N LEU A 213 -4.91 6.29 3.88
CA LEU A 213 -4.77 5.11 4.74
C LEU A 213 -6.09 4.30 4.80
N ARG A 214 -7.24 4.97 4.86
CA ARG A 214 -8.55 4.31 4.89
C ARG A 214 -8.79 3.47 3.63
N ASN A 215 -8.47 4.02 2.46
CA ASN A 215 -8.58 3.28 1.20
C ASN A 215 -7.63 2.06 1.17
N ARG A 216 -6.40 2.21 1.66
CA ARG A 216 -5.45 1.09 1.77
C ARG A 216 -5.93 0.00 2.72
N ILE A 217 -6.49 0.38 3.87
CA ILE A 217 -7.10 -0.54 4.84
C ILE A 217 -8.30 -1.25 4.21
N ALA A 218 -9.14 -0.56 3.44
CA ALA A 218 -10.28 -1.18 2.78
C ALA A 218 -9.84 -2.27 1.80
N THR A 219 -8.80 -2.03 1.00
CA THR A 219 -8.15 -3.07 0.17
C THR A 219 -7.60 -4.21 1.03
N ALA A 220 -6.85 -3.91 2.10
CA ALA A 220 -6.30 -4.92 3.01
C ALA A 220 -7.38 -5.81 3.64
N ALA A 221 -8.51 -5.21 4.04
CA ALA A 221 -9.62 -5.91 4.65
C ALA A 221 -10.34 -6.87 3.70
N THR A 222 -10.20 -6.71 2.38
CA THR A 222 -10.74 -7.69 1.42
C THR A 222 -10.04 -9.04 1.50
N GLY A 223 -8.78 -9.08 1.94
CA GLY A 223 -7.93 -10.27 1.86
C GLY A 223 -7.66 -10.77 0.43
N THR A 224 -8.09 -10.03 -0.60
CA THR A 224 -7.89 -10.40 -2.00
C THR A 224 -6.43 -10.19 -2.36
N LEU A 225 -5.76 -11.22 -2.87
CA LEU A 225 -4.34 -11.16 -3.22
C LEU A 225 -4.15 -11.22 -4.74
N LEU A 226 -3.13 -10.52 -5.22
CA LEU A 226 -2.58 -10.68 -6.56
C LEU A 226 -1.89 -12.04 -6.71
N PRO A 227 -1.69 -12.52 -7.94
CA PRO A 227 -0.71 -13.55 -8.24
C PRO A 227 0.62 -13.28 -7.54
N GLY A 228 1.07 -14.26 -6.74
CA GLY A 228 2.25 -14.10 -5.90
C GLY A 228 1.98 -13.64 -4.45
N GLY A 229 0.72 -13.47 -4.04
CA GLY A 229 0.32 -13.38 -2.64
C GLY A 229 0.43 -12.00 -1.99
N ARG A 230 0.38 -10.91 -2.75
CA ARG A 230 0.47 -9.51 -2.23
C ARG A 230 -0.67 -8.64 -2.75
N GLN A 231 -0.83 -7.43 -2.22
CA GLN A 231 -1.86 -6.47 -2.71
C GLN A 231 -1.30 -5.24 -3.43
N VAL A 232 -0.01 -4.95 -3.30
CA VAL A 232 0.70 -3.92 -4.10
C VAL A 232 1.48 -4.59 -5.22
N VAL A 233 1.67 -3.97 -6.39
CA VAL A 233 2.58 -4.18 -7.57
C VAL A 233 4.03 -4.62 -7.36
N TYR A 234 4.74 -3.76 -6.68
CA TYR A 234 6.19 -3.74 -6.56
C TYR A 234 6.48 -3.04 -5.22
N PRO A 235 7.69 -3.15 -4.64
CA PRO A 235 8.91 -3.81 -5.13
C PRO A 235 8.96 -5.33 -4.87
N ASN A 236 10.16 -5.91 -5.03
CA ASN A 236 10.53 -7.29 -4.66
C ASN A 236 9.87 -8.41 -5.45
N ARG A 237 9.40 -8.10 -6.65
CA ARG A 237 8.95 -9.11 -7.59
C ARG A 237 9.09 -8.69 -9.04
N ARG A 238 9.15 -9.69 -9.92
CA ARG A 238 9.29 -9.53 -11.36
C ARG A 238 8.16 -10.27 -12.06
N LEU A 239 7.51 -9.62 -13.01
CA LEU A 239 6.50 -10.25 -13.85
C LEU A 239 7.13 -10.65 -15.17
N ILE A 240 6.90 -11.90 -15.59
CA ILE A 240 7.41 -12.44 -16.85
C ILE A 240 6.23 -12.83 -17.73
N ALA A 241 5.96 -12.02 -18.75
CA ALA A 241 4.80 -12.11 -19.60
C ALA A 241 5.07 -12.88 -20.88
N LEU A 242 4.05 -13.61 -21.32
CA LEU A 242 3.93 -14.11 -22.68
C LEU A 242 2.98 -13.16 -23.43
N TYR A 243 3.46 -12.58 -24.54
CA TYR A 243 2.77 -11.54 -25.30
C TYR A 243 2.00 -12.11 -26.49
N GLY A 244 0.80 -11.61 -26.74
CA GLY A 244 0.17 -11.70 -28.06
C GLY A 244 -1.35 -11.75 -28.07
N HIS A 245 -1.94 -12.05 -29.24
CA HIS A 245 -3.39 -12.12 -29.43
C HIS A 245 -3.90 -13.57 -29.44
N PRO A 246 -4.90 -13.94 -28.62
CA PRO A 246 -5.54 -15.24 -28.66
C PRO A 246 -5.95 -15.70 -30.06
N GLY A 247 -5.43 -16.84 -30.51
CA GLY A 247 -5.82 -17.44 -31.79
C GLY A 247 -5.12 -16.86 -33.03
N ASP A 248 -4.20 -15.92 -32.87
CA ASP A 248 -3.37 -15.41 -33.96
C ASP A 248 -1.88 -15.59 -33.67
N SER A 249 -1.26 -16.56 -34.34
CA SER A 249 0.18 -16.84 -34.22
C SER A 249 1.07 -15.76 -34.81
N GLY A 250 0.54 -14.87 -35.65
CA GLY A 250 1.28 -13.75 -36.22
C GLY A 250 1.39 -12.55 -35.28
N LEU A 251 0.62 -12.53 -34.19
CA LEU A 251 0.55 -11.42 -33.25
C LEU A 251 1.21 -11.74 -31.90
N GLY A 252 2.18 -12.65 -31.90
CA GLY A 252 3.05 -12.93 -30.75
C GLY A 252 2.88 -14.31 -30.15
N SER A 253 3.90 -14.70 -29.38
CA SER A 253 4.05 -16.05 -28.86
C SER A 253 2.87 -16.61 -28.06
N LEU A 254 1.97 -15.77 -27.51
CA LEU A 254 0.78 -16.20 -26.78
C LEU A 254 -0.26 -16.85 -27.69
N GLY A 255 -0.45 -16.29 -28.88
CA GLY A 255 -1.46 -16.70 -29.87
C GLY A 255 -1.14 -18.00 -30.59
N GLU A 256 0.10 -18.47 -30.52
CA GLU A 256 0.58 -19.71 -31.17
C GLU A 256 -0.06 -21.00 -30.63
N GLN A 257 -0.77 -20.91 -29.50
CA GLN A 257 -1.34 -22.07 -28.83
C GLN A 257 -2.69 -21.77 -28.16
N GLY A 258 -3.40 -22.81 -27.73
CA GLY A 258 -4.59 -22.66 -26.91
C GLY A 258 -4.29 -22.33 -25.44
N VAL A 259 -5.32 -21.93 -24.69
CA VAL A 259 -5.25 -21.43 -23.30
C VAL A 259 -4.38 -22.30 -22.37
N GLU A 260 -4.64 -23.61 -22.30
CA GLU A 260 -3.91 -24.51 -21.38
C GLU A 260 -2.41 -24.56 -21.70
N ALA A 261 -2.07 -24.61 -22.99
CA ALA A 261 -0.69 -24.63 -23.45
C ALA A 261 -0.01 -23.26 -23.21
N ALA A 262 -0.74 -22.15 -23.36
CA ALA A 262 -0.24 -20.82 -23.05
C ALA A 262 0.07 -20.67 -21.55
N VAL A 263 -0.81 -21.16 -20.67
CA VAL A 263 -0.59 -21.19 -19.21
C VAL A 263 0.69 -21.96 -18.88
N LYS A 264 0.87 -23.14 -19.48
CA LYS A 264 2.08 -23.96 -19.28
C LYS A 264 3.32 -23.26 -19.81
N ARG A 265 3.25 -22.60 -20.96
CA ARG A 265 4.36 -21.87 -21.58
C ARG A 265 4.76 -20.66 -20.74
N ALA A 266 3.82 -19.85 -20.28
CA ALA A 266 4.10 -18.70 -19.41
C ALA A 266 4.79 -19.11 -18.11
N ARG A 267 4.33 -20.19 -17.46
CA ARG A 267 5.03 -20.75 -16.28
C ARG A 267 6.45 -21.20 -16.60
N LYS A 268 6.66 -21.86 -17.76
CA LYS A 268 7.98 -22.32 -18.18
C LYS A 268 8.94 -21.15 -18.38
N VAL A 269 8.49 -20.08 -19.06
CA VAL A 269 9.32 -18.88 -19.30
C VAL A 269 9.62 -18.17 -17.98
N ALA A 270 8.62 -17.97 -17.12
CA ALA A 270 8.82 -17.39 -15.79
C ALA A 270 9.76 -18.25 -14.91
N GLY A 271 9.69 -19.58 -15.01
CA GLY A 271 10.56 -20.50 -14.28
C GLY A 271 12.05 -20.28 -14.54
N GLN A 272 12.43 -19.86 -15.75
CA GLN A 272 13.83 -19.54 -16.09
C GLN A 272 14.37 -18.33 -15.30
N TYR A 273 13.50 -17.38 -14.97
CA TYR A 273 13.85 -16.24 -14.13
C TYR A 273 13.86 -16.61 -12.65
N ALA A 274 12.93 -17.47 -12.21
CA ALA A 274 12.83 -17.90 -10.81
C ALA A 274 14.09 -18.63 -10.31
N GLU A 275 14.88 -19.23 -11.21
CA GLU A 275 16.15 -19.88 -10.89
C GLU A 275 17.30 -18.89 -10.59
N ILE A 276 17.17 -17.64 -11.05
CA ILE A 276 18.27 -16.65 -11.02
C ILE A 276 17.92 -15.35 -10.29
N ASP A 277 16.62 -15.03 -10.15
CA ASP A 277 16.15 -13.87 -9.41
C ASP A 277 16.01 -14.21 -7.92
N LYS A 278 16.36 -13.25 -7.05
CA LYS A 278 16.21 -13.37 -5.59
C LYS A 278 14.83 -12.91 -5.12
N GLY A 279 14.12 -12.13 -5.94
CA GLY A 279 12.75 -11.71 -5.70
C GLY A 279 11.74 -12.76 -6.14
N LEU A 280 10.47 -12.48 -5.90
CA LEU A 280 9.38 -13.34 -6.37
C LEU A 280 9.20 -13.17 -7.89
N VAL A 281 9.19 -14.27 -8.64
CA VAL A 281 8.86 -14.25 -10.07
C VAL A 281 7.42 -14.70 -10.28
N VAL A 282 6.64 -13.87 -10.97
CA VAL A 282 5.21 -14.10 -11.25
C VAL A 282 5.02 -14.24 -12.76
N PRO A 283 4.50 -15.37 -13.26
CA PRO A 283 4.15 -15.49 -14.68
C PRO A 283 3.02 -14.50 -15.03
N ALA A 284 3.03 -14.01 -16.26
CA ALA A 284 2.02 -13.09 -16.76
C ALA A 284 1.60 -13.43 -18.21
N PHE A 285 0.44 -12.92 -18.60
CA PHE A 285 0.02 -12.74 -19.98
C PHE A 285 -0.08 -11.25 -20.28
N GLU A 286 0.31 -10.89 -21.48
CA GLU A 286 0.05 -9.57 -22.06
C GLU A 286 -0.73 -9.80 -23.34
N ILE A 287 -2.04 -9.57 -23.25
CA ILE A 287 -3.03 -9.99 -24.23
C ILE A 287 -3.39 -8.78 -25.09
N ILE A 288 -3.06 -8.82 -26.38
CA ILE A 288 -3.53 -7.82 -27.34
C ILE A 288 -5.04 -7.96 -27.43
N THR A 289 -5.72 -7.01 -26.82
CA THR A 289 -7.16 -7.05 -26.55
C THR A 289 -7.91 -6.31 -27.64
N THR A 290 -7.34 -5.20 -28.12
CA THR A 290 -7.75 -4.52 -29.35
C THR A 290 -6.57 -4.52 -30.32
N VAL A 291 -6.81 -4.88 -31.58
CA VAL A 291 -5.77 -5.08 -32.59
C VAL A 291 -5.87 -3.97 -33.63
N ALA A 292 -4.78 -3.24 -33.87
CA ALA A 292 -4.74 -2.22 -34.91
C ALA A 292 -5.03 -2.81 -36.30
N SER A 293 -5.82 -2.10 -37.10
CA SER A 293 -6.33 -2.61 -38.39
C SER A 293 -6.01 -1.66 -39.55
N SER A 294 -5.59 -2.18 -40.69
CA SER A 294 -5.45 -1.36 -41.91
C SER A 294 -6.79 -0.85 -42.44
N ASP A 295 -7.88 -1.53 -42.08
CA ASP A 295 -9.24 -1.22 -42.49
C ASP A 295 -10.02 -0.52 -41.36
N PRO A 296 -10.91 0.44 -41.69
CA PRO A 296 -11.64 1.23 -40.70
C PRO A 296 -12.56 0.41 -39.78
N GLY A 297 -12.90 -0.83 -40.14
CA GLY A 297 -13.89 -1.60 -39.41
C GLY A 297 -15.31 -0.97 -39.44
N PRO A 298 -16.27 -1.55 -38.72
CA PRO A 298 -17.66 -1.06 -38.69
C PRO A 298 -17.85 0.29 -38.00
N ASP A 299 -17.03 0.64 -37.01
CA ASP A 299 -17.11 1.90 -36.25
C ASP A 299 -16.09 2.95 -36.70
N GLY A 300 -15.25 2.62 -37.69
CA GLY A 300 -14.40 3.57 -38.40
C GLY A 300 -13.10 3.94 -37.68
N ASP A 301 -12.80 3.28 -36.56
CA ASP A 301 -11.69 3.64 -35.70
C ASP A 301 -10.37 2.92 -36.05
N PHE A 302 -10.37 1.95 -36.97
CA PHE A 302 -9.16 1.20 -37.37
C PHE A 302 -8.61 0.32 -36.23
N SER A 303 -9.47 -0.15 -35.33
CA SER A 303 -9.15 -1.12 -34.28
C SER A 303 -10.16 -2.26 -34.31
N ASN A 304 -9.69 -3.51 -34.29
CA ASN A 304 -10.54 -4.69 -34.16
C ASN A 304 -10.58 -5.09 -32.69
N GLU A 305 -11.72 -4.92 -32.02
CA GLU A 305 -11.85 -5.26 -30.60
C GLU A 305 -12.29 -6.70 -30.36
N SER A 306 -11.57 -7.40 -29.48
CA SER A 306 -12.02 -8.69 -28.96
C SER A 306 -13.26 -8.52 -28.09
N THR A 307 -14.16 -9.49 -28.12
CA THR A 307 -15.27 -9.51 -27.15
C THR A 307 -14.77 -9.95 -25.78
N VAL A 308 -15.42 -9.50 -24.71
CA VAL A 308 -15.15 -9.99 -23.35
C VAL A 308 -15.31 -11.51 -23.27
N ASP A 309 -16.29 -12.08 -23.96
CA ASP A 309 -16.52 -13.54 -24.01
C ASP A 309 -15.35 -14.30 -24.64
N HIS A 310 -14.68 -13.71 -25.63
CA HIS A 310 -13.50 -14.30 -26.24
C HIS A 310 -12.29 -14.31 -25.28
N LEU A 311 -12.12 -13.23 -24.51
CA LEU A 311 -10.98 -13.04 -23.61
C LEU A 311 -11.16 -13.73 -22.25
N ARG A 312 -12.40 -13.85 -21.76
CA ARG A 312 -12.72 -14.38 -20.42
C ARG A 312 -12.10 -15.75 -20.13
N PRO A 313 -12.13 -16.75 -21.04
CA PRO A 313 -11.47 -18.04 -20.80
C PRO A 313 -9.96 -17.91 -20.52
N TRP A 314 -9.29 -16.95 -21.15
CA TRP A 314 -7.86 -16.69 -20.95
C TRP A 314 -7.60 -16.02 -19.60
N VAL A 315 -8.40 -15.00 -19.28
CA VAL A 315 -8.29 -14.24 -18.02
C VAL A 315 -8.57 -15.14 -16.81
N ASP A 316 -9.62 -15.95 -16.88
CA ASP A 316 -10.04 -16.82 -15.77
C ASP A 316 -9.03 -17.97 -15.58
N ALA A 317 -8.53 -18.57 -16.67
CA ALA A 317 -7.47 -19.59 -16.60
C ALA A 317 -6.16 -19.02 -16.05
N ALA A 318 -5.80 -17.79 -16.42
CA ALA A 318 -4.65 -17.10 -15.86
C ALA A 318 -4.81 -16.87 -14.35
N GLY A 319 -5.97 -16.36 -13.92
CA GLY A 319 -6.28 -16.14 -12.50
C GLY A 319 -6.19 -17.42 -11.68
N ALA A 320 -6.82 -18.50 -12.14
CA ALA A 320 -6.75 -19.82 -11.50
C ALA A 320 -5.32 -20.38 -11.44
N ALA A 321 -4.47 -20.01 -12.40
CA ALA A 321 -3.06 -20.37 -12.45
C ALA A 321 -2.15 -19.42 -11.64
N GLY A 322 -2.65 -18.35 -11.03
CA GLY A 322 -1.77 -17.33 -10.43
C GLY A 322 -0.84 -16.70 -11.47
N ILE A 323 -1.40 -16.40 -12.65
CA ILE A 323 -0.79 -15.63 -13.74
C ILE A 323 -1.45 -14.25 -13.75
N TYR A 324 -0.64 -13.19 -13.78
CA TYR A 324 -1.15 -11.82 -13.93
C TYR A 324 -1.50 -11.54 -15.39
N VAL A 325 -2.50 -10.72 -15.67
CA VAL A 325 -2.91 -10.37 -17.04
C VAL A 325 -2.79 -8.87 -17.27
N LEU A 326 -2.21 -8.47 -18.39
CA LEU A 326 -2.34 -7.14 -18.96
C LEU A 326 -3.22 -7.19 -20.19
N LEU A 327 -4.23 -6.33 -20.25
CA LEU A 327 -5.01 -6.08 -21.46
C LEU A 327 -4.32 -4.97 -22.25
N ASP A 328 -3.73 -5.31 -23.39
CA ASP A 328 -3.04 -4.38 -24.27
C ASP A 328 -4.00 -3.79 -25.30
N LEU A 329 -4.02 -2.46 -25.40
CA LEU A 329 -4.90 -1.71 -26.26
C LEU A 329 -4.13 -1.07 -27.42
N GLN A 330 -4.53 -1.43 -28.64
CA GLN A 330 -4.09 -0.80 -29.88
C GLN A 330 -5.26 0.00 -30.47
N PRO A 331 -5.43 1.28 -30.09
CA PRO A 331 -6.73 1.95 -30.19
C PRO A 331 -7.09 2.47 -31.58
N GLY A 332 -6.18 2.42 -32.55
CA GLY A 332 -6.39 3.09 -33.82
C GLY A 332 -6.70 4.58 -33.59
N ARG A 333 -7.83 5.04 -34.11
CA ARG A 333 -8.27 6.44 -34.07
C ARG A 333 -9.13 6.78 -32.85
N THR A 334 -9.59 5.81 -32.08
CA THR A 334 -10.31 6.08 -30.83
C THR A 334 -9.34 6.40 -29.68
N ASP A 335 -9.86 6.88 -28.55
CA ASP A 335 -9.05 7.15 -27.37
C ASP A 335 -8.94 5.94 -26.43
N PHE A 336 -7.85 5.87 -25.66
CA PHE A 336 -7.60 4.76 -24.74
C PHE A 336 -8.69 4.56 -23.69
N LEU A 337 -9.26 5.64 -23.14
CA LEU A 337 -10.27 5.54 -22.10
C LEU A 337 -11.56 4.91 -22.64
N THR A 338 -11.95 5.27 -23.86
CA THR A 338 -13.10 4.67 -24.55
C THR A 338 -12.93 3.16 -24.70
N GLN A 339 -11.77 2.68 -25.16
CA GLN A 339 -11.53 1.23 -25.27
C GLN A 339 -11.38 0.55 -23.91
N ALA A 340 -10.67 1.14 -22.96
CA ALA A 340 -10.48 0.55 -21.63
C ALA A 340 -11.82 0.26 -20.92
N LYS A 341 -12.80 1.16 -21.07
CA LYS A 341 -14.16 0.97 -20.54
C LYS A 341 -14.91 -0.22 -21.14
N ARG A 342 -14.61 -0.64 -22.38
CA ARG A 342 -15.20 -1.84 -22.98
C ARG A 342 -14.83 -3.11 -22.20
N TYR A 343 -13.70 -3.09 -21.50
CA TYR A 343 -13.15 -4.22 -20.74
C TYR A 343 -13.26 -4.05 -19.23
N GLU A 344 -14.12 -3.14 -18.74
CA GLU A 344 -14.32 -2.92 -17.30
C GLU A 344 -14.63 -4.25 -16.56
N GLU A 345 -15.43 -5.14 -17.18
CA GLU A 345 -15.79 -6.43 -16.60
C GLU A 345 -14.59 -7.38 -16.37
N LEU A 346 -13.51 -7.22 -17.15
CA LEU A 346 -12.25 -7.94 -16.93
C LEU A 346 -11.34 -7.16 -15.99
N LEU A 347 -11.31 -5.82 -16.11
CA LEU A 347 -10.48 -4.96 -15.26
C LEU A 347 -10.91 -4.95 -13.79
N VAL A 348 -12.16 -5.29 -13.47
CA VAL A 348 -12.56 -5.50 -12.06
C VAL A 348 -11.97 -6.78 -11.44
N GLN A 349 -11.38 -7.69 -12.23
CA GLN A 349 -10.69 -8.86 -11.68
C GLN A 349 -9.37 -8.43 -11.02
N PRO A 350 -8.99 -8.99 -9.85
CA PRO A 350 -7.81 -8.54 -9.09
C PRO A 350 -6.50 -8.64 -9.86
N HIS A 351 -6.32 -9.71 -10.65
CA HIS A 351 -5.09 -10.03 -11.37
C HIS A 351 -4.98 -9.39 -12.77
N VAL A 352 -5.84 -8.43 -13.10
CA VAL A 352 -5.89 -7.81 -14.44
C VAL A 352 -5.49 -6.33 -14.36
N GLY A 353 -4.47 -5.95 -15.11
CA GLY A 353 -4.07 -4.57 -15.37
C GLY A 353 -4.29 -4.17 -16.83
N LEU A 354 -3.81 -2.98 -17.19
CA LEU A 354 -4.02 -2.37 -18.50
C LEU A 354 -2.68 -1.96 -19.11
N ALA A 355 -2.48 -2.24 -20.39
CA ALA A 355 -1.39 -1.72 -21.19
C ALA A 355 -1.96 -0.80 -22.28
N LEU A 356 -1.31 0.35 -22.46
CA LEU A 356 -1.62 1.30 -23.50
C LEU A 356 -0.50 1.23 -24.52
N ASP A 357 -0.86 1.06 -25.80
CA ASP A 357 0.11 1.05 -26.90
C ASP A 357 -0.01 2.30 -27.79
N PRO A 358 0.76 3.36 -27.49
CA PRO A 358 0.74 4.60 -28.25
C PRO A 358 1.15 4.46 -29.71
N GLU A 359 1.90 3.43 -30.09
CA GLU A 359 2.33 3.28 -31.49
C GLU A 359 1.13 3.08 -32.42
N TRP A 360 0.04 2.57 -31.88
CA TRP A 360 -1.22 2.34 -32.58
C TRP A 360 -2.25 3.45 -32.34
N ARG A 361 -1.87 4.57 -31.70
CA ARG A 361 -2.77 5.71 -31.50
C ARG A 361 -2.69 6.70 -32.67
N LEU A 362 -3.65 6.63 -33.59
CA LEU A 362 -3.75 7.45 -34.81
C LEU A 362 -4.55 8.74 -34.62
N SER A 363 -4.05 9.85 -35.14
CA SER A 363 -4.83 11.08 -35.34
C SER A 363 -5.81 10.95 -36.52
N PRO A 364 -6.83 11.83 -36.61
CA PRO A 364 -7.73 11.86 -37.77
C PRO A 364 -6.97 11.92 -39.10
N GLY A 365 -7.32 11.03 -40.03
CA GLY A 365 -6.69 10.92 -41.36
C GLY A 365 -5.40 10.10 -41.43
N GLN A 366 -4.81 9.70 -40.29
CA GLN A 366 -3.62 8.84 -40.26
C GLN A 366 -3.96 7.36 -40.51
N ARG A 367 -2.96 6.55 -40.88
CA ARG A 367 -3.13 5.11 -41.20
C ARG A 367 -2.01 4.29 -40.58
N HIS A 368 -2.34 3.08 -40.12
CA HIS A 368 -1.32 2.13 -39.70
C HIS A 368 -0.39 1.76 -40.86
N MET A 369 0.83 1.34 -40.52
CA MET A 369 1.91 0.98 -41.46
C MET A 369 2.43 2.12 -42.36
N VAL A 370 1.92 3.35 -42.20
CA VAL A 370 2.44 4.55 -42.87
C VAL A 370 3.19 5.45 -41.89
N GLN A 371 2.68 5.54 -40.66
CA GLN A 371 3.32 6.24 -39.55
C GLN A 371 3.18 5.45 -38.25
N ILE A 372 4.01 5.83 -37.28
CA ILE A 372 3.83 5.47 -35.88
C ILE A 372 2.89 6.49 -35.24
N GLY A 373 1.95 6.00 -34.43
CA GLY A 373 1.01 6.80 -33.66
C GLY A 373 1.66 7.57 -32.51
N SER A 374 0.85 8.39 -31.85
CA SER A 374 1.27 9.08 -30.65
C SER A 374 0.09 9.46 -29.76
N VAL A 375 0.38 9.65 -28.48
CA VAL A 375 -0.59 10.08 -27.48
C VAL A 375 -0.01 11.19 -26.61
N GLY A 376 -0.86 12.06 -26.09
CA GLY A 376 -0.47 13.04 -25.07
C GLY A 376 -0.70 12.51 -23.66
N SER A 377 0.13 12.98 -22.72
CA SER A 377 -0.03 12.66 -21.28
C SER A 377 -1.43 12.97 -20.73
N SER A 378 -2.16 13.93 -21.31
CA SER A 378 -3.54 14.23 -20.90
C SER A 378 -4.53 13.07 -21.14
N GLU A 379 -4.37 12.28 -22.21
CA GLU A 379 -5.22 11.12 -22.49
C GLU A 379 -4.81 9.94 -21.60
N ILE A 380 -3.49 9.74 -21.41
CA ILE A 380 -2.95 8.76 -20.45
C ILE A 380 -3.48 9.05 -19.05
N ASN A 381 -3.39 10.28 -18.56
CA ASN A 381 -3.82 10.65 -17.21
C ASN A 381 -5.34 10.50 -17.02
N LYS A 382 -6.15 10.76 -18.05
CA LYS A 382 -7.60 10.49 -17.99
C LYS A 382 -7.88 8.99 -17.84
N THR A 383 -7.14 8.16 -18.58
CA THR A 383 -7.25 6.70 -18.50
C THR A 383 -6.77 6.17 -17.15
N ALA A 384 -5.64 6.68 -16.66
CA ALA A 384 -5.08 6.36 -15.34
C ALA A 384 -6.04 6.76 -14.21
N ALA A 385 -6.59 7.97 -14.22
CA ALA A 385 -7.54 8.43 -13.21
C ALA A 385 -8.80 7.56 -13.16
N TRP A 386 -9.31 7.13 -14.32
CA TRP A 386 -10.45 6.22 -14.38
C TRP A 386 -10.10 4.82 -13.83
N LEU A 387 -8.95 4.23 -14.22
CA LEU A 387 -8.53 2.93 -13.73
C LEU A 387 -8.24 2.95 -12.22
N ALA A 388 -7.67 4.04 -11.72
CA ALA A 388 -7.43 4.25 -10.30
C ALA A 388 -8.75 4.32 -9.52
N GLU A 389 -9.74 5.06 -10.02
CA GLU A 389 -11.07 5.13 -9.40
C GLU A 389 -11.81 3.79 -9.43
N LEU A 390 -11.73 3.06 -10.54
CA LEU A 390 -12.28 1.70 -10.63
C LEU A 390 -11.65 0.77 -9.58
N THR A 391 -10.33 0.86 -9.41
CA THR A 391 -9.57 0.06 -8.44
C THR A 391 -9.95 0.43 -7.00
N ARG A 392 -10.01 1.72 -6.69
CA ARG A 392 -10.36 2.26 -5.37
C ARG A 392 -11.78 1.91 -4.95
N SER A 393 -12.76 2.21 -5.80
CA SER A 393 -14.19 2.02 -5.52
C SER A 393 -14.57 0.55 -5.32
N ARG A 394 -13.77 -0.37 -5.88
CA ARG A 394 -13.93 -1.82 -5.75
C ARG A 394 -13.01 -2.44 -4.69
N HIS A 395 -12.21 -1.62 -3.99
CA HIS A 395 -11.19 -2.06 -3.01
C HIS A 395 -10.24 -3.12 -3.56
N LEU A 396 -9.89 -3.03 -4.84
CA LEU A 396 -9.04 -4.00 -5.50
C LEU A 396 -7.57 -3.81 -5.09
N PRO A 397 -6.75 -4.87 -5.19
CA PRO A 397 -5.30 -4.74 -5.20
C PRO A 397 -4.81 -3.76 -6.27
N GLN A 398 -3.61 -3.22 -6.06
CA GLN A 398 -2.97 -2.31 -7.01
C GLN A 398 -2.86 -2.95 -8.40
N LYS A 399 -3.11 -2.18 -9.45
CA LYS A 399 -3.05 -2.63 -10.85
C LYS A 399 -1.84 -2.08 -11.58
N ILE A 400 -1.30 -2.84 -12.51
CA ILE A 400 -0.34 -2.31 -13.48
C ILE A 400 -1.08 -1.44 -14.49
N LEU A 401 -0.56 -0.23 -14.72
CA LEU A 401 -0.81 0.56 -15.93
C LEU A 401 0.51 0.62 -16.72
N MET A 402 0.56 -0.07 -17.85
CA MET A 402 1.74 -0.14 -18.69
C MET A 402 1.65 0.84 -19.86
N LEU A 403 2.77 1.48 -20.17
CA LEU A 403 2.93 2.39 -21.31
C LEU A 403 4.03 1.82 -22.20
N HIS A 404 3.64 1.33 -23.36
CA HIS A 404 4.56 0.88 -24.41
C HIS A 404 5.31 2.04 -25.03
N GLN A 405 6.61 1.88 -25.23
CA GLN A 405 7.44 2.93 -25.79
C GLN A 405 8.80 2.43 -26.31
N PHE A 406 9.08 2.67 -27.59
CA PHE A 406 10.41 2.52 -28.19
C PHE A 406 10.94 3.82 -28.84
N ARG A 407 10.11 4.86 -28.96
CA ARG A 407 10.53 6.22 -29.33
C ARG A 407 9.96 7.25 -28.36
N THR A 408 10.71 8.32 -28.13
CA THR A 408 10.31 9.38 -27.19
C THR A 408 9.08 10.16 -27.67
N ASP A 409 8.86 10.27 -28.98
CA ASP A 409 7.75 11.02 -29.59
C ASP A 409 6.40 10.29 -29.57
N MET A 410 6.37 9.01 -29.22
CA MET A 410 5.14 8.24 -29.01
C MET A 410 4.29 8.80 -27.87
N ILE A 411 4.93 9.38 -26.85
CA ILE A 411 4.26 9.97 -25.70
C ILE A 411 4.70 11.42 -25.53
N THR A 412 3.82 12.34 -25.93
CA THR A 412 4.08 13.78 -25.82
C THR A 412 3.83 14.28 -24.40
N SER A 413 4.66 15.22 -23.94
CA SER A 413 4.61 15.77 -22.57
C SER A 413 4.66 14.69 -21.48
N ARG A 414 5.50 13.67 -21.67
CA ARG A 414 5.62 12.49 -20.80
C ARG A 414 5.90 12.81 -19.32
N GLN A 415 6.66 13.89 -19.07
CA GLN A 415 6.96 14.37 -17.71
C GLN A 415 5.70 14.81 -16.93
N SER A 416 4.58 15.05 -17.62
CA SER A 416 3.30 15.42 -17.02
C SER A 416 2.39 14.21 -16.75
N ILE A 417 2.87 12.98 -16.95
CA ILE A 417 2.11 11.79 -16.56
C ILE A 417 2.01 11.76 -15.04
N ASP A 418 0.78 11.61 -14.54
CA ASP A 418 0.52 11.52 -13.12
C ASP A 418 0.76 10.10 -12.62
N THR A 419 1.85 9.91 -11.87
CA THR A 419 2.26 8.64 -11.28
C THR A 419 1.87 8.53 -9.80
N ASN A 420 1.10 9.47 -9.26
CA ASN A 420 0.77 9.52 -7.83
C ASN A 420 -0.48 8.71 -7.44
N PHE A 421 -1.08 7.97 -8.37
CA PHE A 421 -2.22 7.10 -8.09
C PHE A 421 -1.80 5.91 -7.23
N ASP A 422 -2.26 5.88 -5.98
CA ASP A 422 -1.94 4.82 -5.01
C ASP A 422 -2.47 3.44 -5.42
N GLU A 423 -3.42 3.42 -6.35
CA GLU A 423 -4.05 2.25 -6.94
C GLU A 423 -3.29 1.68 -8.13
N LEU A 424 -2.32 2.41 -8.70
CA LEU A 424 -1.63 2.01 -9.92
C LEU A 424 -0.13 1.87 -9.71
N ALA A 425 0.45 0.86 -10.34
CA ALA A 425 1.87 0.74 -10.60
C ALA A 425 2.11 1.10 -12.07
N VAL A 426 2.63 2.30 -12.33
CA VAL A 426 2.91 2.75 -13.69
C VAL A 426 4.21 2.13 -14.18
N VAL A 427 4.15 1.39 -15.28
CA VAL A 427 5.31 0.75 -15.92
C VAL A 427 5.56 1.42 -17.26
N ILE A 428 6.76 1.94 -17.49
CA ILE A 428 7.22 2.29 -18.84
C ILE A 428 7.94 1.06 -19.40
N HIS A 429 7.45 0.55 -20.52
CA HIS A 429 7.89 -0.71 -21.10
C HIS A 429 8.63 -0.46 -22.42
N ALA A 430 9.94 -0.69 -22.41
CA ALA A 430 10.79 -0.53 -23.58
C ALA A 430 10.60 -1.71 -24.54
N ASP A 431 9.98 -1.44 -25.68
CA ASP A 431 9.51 -2.46 -26.62
C ASP A 431 10.10 -2.35 -28.03
N GLY A 432 11.31 -1.80 -28.13
CA GLY A 432 12.11 -1.87 -29.36
C GLY A 432 12.79 -3.24 -29.55
N PHE A 433 12.96 -3.64 -30.80
CA PHE A 433 13.65 -4.87 -31.20
C PHE A 433 14.96 -4.58 -31.95
N GLY A 434 15.83 -5.58 -32.06
CA GLY A 434 17.00 -5.54 -32.93
C GLY A 434 18.25 -6.16 -32.32
N SER A 435 19.41 -5.64 -32.72
CA SER A 435 20.69 -6.00 -32.10
C SER A 435 20.75 -5.54 -30.64
N ALA A 436 21.64 -6.15 -29.85
CA ALA A 436 21.81 -5.75 -28.45
C ALA A 436 22.15 -4.26 -28.26
N SER A 437 22.92 -3.67 -29.18
CA SER A 437 23.21 -2.22 -29.16
C SER A 437 21.97 -1.37 -29.43
N GLU A 438 21.09 -1.77 -30.35
CA GLU A 438 19.86 -1.02 -30.66
C GLU A 438 18.86 -1.10 -29.51
N LYS A 439 18.74 -2.27 -28.86
CA LYS A 439 17.89 -2.42 -27.68
C LYS A 439 18.38 -1.58 -26.51
N MET A 440 19.69 -1.60 -26.22
CA MET A 440 20.26 -0.77 -25.16
C MET A 440 20.13 0.73 -25.47
N ALA A 441 20.31 1.14 -26.73
CA ALA A 441 20.06 2.52 -27.14
C ALA A 441 18.59 2.91 -26.94
N THR A 442 17.64 2.03 -27.29
CA THR A 442 16.21 2.24 -27.03
C THR A 442 15.94 2.39 -25.53
N TRP A 443 16.49 1.50 -24.71
CA TRP A 443 16.38 1.54 -23.25
C TRP A 443 16.91 2.83 -22.65
N ASP A 444 18.07 3.30 -23.10
CA ASP A 444 18.66 4.56 -22.62
C ASP A 444 17.81 5.77 -23.04
N ASN A 445 17.32 5.77 -24.29
CA ASN A 445 16.48 6.85 -24.81
C ASN A 445 15.11 6.91 -24.14
N VAL A 446 14.46 5.76 -23.96
CA VAL A 446 13.15 5.69 -23.28
C VAL A 446 13.29 6.05 -21.82
N ARG A 447 14.42 5.79 -21.16
CA ARG A 447 14.63 6.24 -19.78
C ARG A 447 14.93 7.73 -19.65
N ALA A 448 15.53 8.34 -20.68
CA ALA A 448 15.80 9.76 -20.68
C ALA A 448 14.50 10.55 -20.48
N GLU A 449 14.49 11.48 -19.53
CA GLU A 449 13.33 12.32 -19.24
C GLU A 449 12.05 11.53 -18.86
N ALA A 450 12.18 10.44 -18.10
CA ALA A 450 11.02 9.77 -17.53
C ALA A 450 10.45 10.52 -16.33
N PRO A 451 9.12 10.45 -16.13
CA PRO A 451 8.50 10.93 -14.90
C PRO A 451 9.03 10.15 -13.70
N ASN A 452 8.98 10.78 -12.52
CA ASN A 452 9.36 10.13 -11.28
C ASN A 452 8.37 9.00 -10.92
N GLN A 453 8.81 8.04 -10.10
CA GLN A 453 7.97 6.96 -9.55
C GLN A 453 7.38 6.00 -10.60
N VAL A 454 8.12 5.74 -11.68
CA VAL A 454 7.80 4.67 -12.63
C VAL A 454 8.61 3.40 -12.38
N TRP A 455 8.03 2.28 -12.78
CA TRP A 455 8.69 1.00 -12.88
C TRP A 455 9.12 0.76 -14.33
N TRP A 456 10.14 -0.09 -14.50
CA TRP A 456 10.72 -0.33 -15.82
C TRP A 456 10.40 -1.72 -16.34
N GLY A 457 9.95 -1.77 -17.59
CA GLY A 457 9.68 -3.00 -18.31
C GLY A 457 10.53 -3.14 -19.58
N TRP A 458 10.74 -4.37 -20.03
CA TRP A 458 11.54 -4.71 -21.21
C TRP A 458 10.87 -5.80 -22.04
N LYS A 459 10.76 -5.62 -23.36
CA LYS A 459 10.30 -6.68 -24.27
C LYS A 459 11.47 -7.41 -24.90
N ASN A 460 11.44 -8.73 -24.85
CA ASN A 460 12.28 -9.61 -25.66
C ASN A 460 11.47 -10.12 -26.85
N PHE A 461 12.09 -10.14 -28.03
CA PHE A 461 11.51 -10.67 -29.25
C PHE A 461 12.24 -11.94 -29.64
N TYR A 462 11.53 -13.06 -29.81
CA TYR A 462 12.16 -14.35 -30.10
C TYR A 462 12.87 -14.35 -31.45
N ASP A 463 12.26 -13.72 -32.47
CA ASP A 463 12.73 -13.81 -33.84
C ASP A 463 13.41 -12.52 -34.32
N GLU A 464 12.99 -11.35 -33.82
CA GLU A 464 13.48 -10.04 -34.24
C GLU A 464 14.79 -9.65 -33.54
N ASP A 465 15.01 -10.11 -32.30
CA ASP A 465 16.24 -9.81 -31.57
C ASP A 465 17.39 -10.72 -32.03
N LYS A 466 18.56 -10.14 -32.30
CA LYS A 466 19.73 -10.86 -32.85
C LYS A 466 20.98 -10.71 -31.98
N PRO A 467 21.27 -11.66 -31.07
CA PRO A 467 20.35 -12.66 -30.50
C PRO A 467 19.42 -12.04 -29.43
N THR A 468 18.31 -12.71 -29.14
CA THR A 468 17.47 -12.39 -27.96
C THR A 468 18.29 -12.46 -26.67
N PHE A 469 18.03 -11.53 -25.75
CA PHE A 469 18.68 -11.54 -24.44
C PHE A 469 18.26 -12.79 -23.65
N SER A 470 19.24 -13.47 -23.05
CA SER A 470 18.96 -14.51 -22.06
C SER A 470 18.31 -13.91 -20.79
N PRO A 471 17.63 -14.72 -19.96
CA PRO A 471 17.13 -14.27 -18.67
C PRO A 471 18.22 -13.61 -17.81
N LYS A 472 19.42 -14.19 -17.77
CA LYS A 472 20.57 -13.64 -17.02
C LYS A 472 21.02 -12.27 -17.52
N GLN A 473 21.03 -12.07 -18.84
CA GLN A 473 21.35 -10.77 -19.42
C GLN A 473 20.24 -9.76 -19.15
N THR A 474 18.97 -10.17 -19.29
CA THR A 474 17.81 -9.29 -19.08
C THR A 474 17.75 -8.77 -17.63
N ILE A 475 17.97 -9.62 -16.62
CA ILE A 475 17.97 -9.17 -15.23
C ILE A 475 19.17 -8.30 -14.86
N ALA A 476 20.25 -8.35 -15.63
CA ALA A 476 21.47 -7.58 -15.42
C ALA A 476 21.45 -6.19 -16.09
N ILE A 477 20.39 -5.87 -16.85
CA ILE A 477 20.16 -4.50 -17.35
C ILE A 477 19.95 -3.58 -16.14
N GLU A 478 20.45 -2.34 -16.21
CA GLU A 478 20.33 -1.37 -15.11
C GLU A 478 19.49 -0.15 -15.52
N PRO A 479 18.44 0.21 -14.74
CA PRO A 479 17.90 -0.54 -13.61
C PRO A 479 17.29 -1.88 -14.05
N SER A 480 17.31 -2.89 -13.18
CA SER A 480 16.76 -4.22 -13.51
C SER A 480 15.27 -4.13 -13.87
N PRO A 481 14.85 -4.57 -15.09
CA PRO A 481 13.45 -4.52 -15.50
C PRO A 481 12.57 -5.41 -14.62
N VAL A 482 11.52 -4.83 -14.03
CA VAL A 482 10.59 -5.55 -13.13
C VAL A 482 9.39 -6.15 -13.87
N PHE A 483 9.24 -5.82 -15.15
CA PHE A 483 8.32 -6.48 -16.07
C PHE A 483 9.10 -6.89 -17.31
N VAL A 484 9.00 -8.15 -17.73
CA VAL A 484 9.63 -8.62 -18.98
C VAL A 484 8.60 -9.36 -19.80
N SER A 485 8.38 -8.95 -21.04
CA SER A 485 7.51 -9.67 -21.98
C SER A 485 8.34 -10.42 -23.03
N TYR A 486 7.75 -11.50 -23.55
CA TYR A 486 8.28 -12.26 -24.67
C TYR A 486 7.27 -12.27 -25.80
N GLN A 487 7.64 -11.67 -26.93
CA GLN A 487 6.87 -11.64 -28.17
C GLN A 487 7.41 -12.69 -29.14
#